data_AF-A0A1X7KS96-F1
#
_entry.id   AF-A0A1X7KS96-F1
#
_cell.length_a   1.000
_cell.length_b   1.000
_cell.length_c   1.000
_cell.angle_alpha   90.00
_cell.angle_beta   90.00
_cell.angle_gamma   90.00
#
_symmetry.space_group_name_H-M   'P 1'
#
loop_
_entity.id
_entity.type
_entity.pdbx_description
1 polymer ?
#
loop_
_entity_poly.entity_id
_entity_poly.type
_entity_poly.pdbx_seq_one_letter_code
_entity_poly.pdbx_strand_id
1 'polypeptide(L)'
;MMECTETLSLAHYGIVAGFVDKLGLVEFLDRHLSKTRCHKVSSGQAAKAVILNGLGFVERRLYLFHEFFENLPTERLIGSGIEPHHLNDDVIGRLLDSL
;
A
#
# COMPACT_ATOMS: atom_id res chain seq x y z
N MET A 1 -16.73 15.71 20.58
CA MET A 1 -16.33 14.70 19.58
C MET A 1 -15.03 14.13 20.08
N MET A 2 -15.00 12.87 20.50
CA MET A 2 -13.83 12.25 21.11
C MET A 2 -12.87 11.86 19.99
N GLU A 3 -11.73 12.56 19.85
CA GLU A 3 -10.65 12.12 18.96
C GLU A 3 -10.03 10.85 19.57
N CYS A 4 -10.38 9.68 19.03
CA CYS A 4 -9.66 8.45 19.34
C CYS A 4 -8.23 8.61 18.82
N THR A 5 -7.30 8.89 19.74
CA THR A 5 -5.89 9.01 19.42
C THR A 5 -5.29 7.61 19.34
N GLU A 6 -5.14 7.07 18.12
CA GLU A 6 -4.42 5.82 17.91
C GLU A 6 -2.92 6.08 17.72
N THR A 7 -2.11 5.29 18.42
CA THR A 7 -0.64 5.34 18.28
C THR A 7 -0.21 4.20 17.37
N LEU A 8 0.24 4.52 16.17
CA LEU A 8 0.72 3.56 15.17
C LEU A 8 2.24 3.65 15.03
N SER A 9 2.90 2.50 14.85
CA SER A 9 4.35 2.47 14.61
C SER A 9 4.65 2.66 13.13
N LEU A 10 5.53 3.62 12.80
CA LEU A 10 5.99 3.83 11.43
C LEU A 10 7.12 2.87 11.02
N ALA A 11 7.91 2.40 12.01
CA ALA A 11 9.09 1.55 11.83
C ALA A 11 10.00 2.00 10.66
N HIS A 12 10.61 1.05 9.94
CA HIS A 12 11.41 1.32 8.74
C HIS A 12 10.56 1.63 7.50
N TYR A 13 9.25 1.37 7.54
CA TYR A 13 8.33 1.58 6.42
C TYR A 13 8.24 3.04 5.98
N GLY A 14 8.39 3.98 6.90
CA GLY A 14 8.44 5.41 6.55
C GLY A 14 9.61 5.77 5.63
N ILE A 15 10.78 5.16 5.85
CA ILE A 15 11.97 5.38 5.03
C ILE A 15 11.77 4.76 3.65
N VAL A 16 11.27 3.53 3.61
CA VAL A 16 10.99 2.82 2.35
C VAL A 16 9.94 3.58 1.54
N ALA A 17 8.84 4.00 2.16
CA ALA A 17 7.78 4.78 1.50
C ALA A 17 8.33 6.09 0.94
N GLY A 18 9.10 6.83 1.74
CA GLY A 18 9.72 8.08 1.29
C GLY A 18 10.71 7.89 0.14
N PHE A 19 11.42 6.77 0.09
CA PHE A 19 12.31 6.44 -1.03
C PHE A 19 11.51 6.10 -2.30
N VAL A 20 10.45 5.31 -2.18
CA VAL A 20 9.53 4.99 -3.29
C VAL A 20 8.94 6.27 -3.89
N ASP A 21 8.48 7.21 -3.05
CA ASP A 21 7.93 8.49 -3.50
C ASP A 21 8.99 9.36 -4.16
N LYS A 22 10.20 9.43 -3.58
CA LYS A 22 11.32 10.20 -4.13
C LYS A 22 11.75 9.69 -5.52
N LEU A 23 11.63 8.39 -5.78
CA LEU A 23 11.89 7.80 -7.09
C LEU A 23 10.79 8.11 -8.13
N GLY A 24 9.63 8.62 -7.71
CA GLY A 24 8.47 8.80 -8.57
C GLY A 24 7.91 7.47 -9.09
N LEU A 25 8.08 6.39 -8.33
CA LEU A 25 7.75 5.04 -8.78
C LEU A 25 6.23 4.85 -8.89
N VAL A 26 5.46 5.47 -8.01
CA VAL A 26 3.98 5.41 -8.04
C VAL A 26 3.47 6.03 -9.33
N GLU A 27 3.91 7.24 -9.66
CA GLU A 27 3.53 7.97 -10.87
C GLU A 27 4.04 7.26 -12.13
N PHE A 28 5.23 6.66 -12.06
CA PHE A 28 5.76 5.86 -13.15
C PHE A 28 4.83 4.68 -13.44
N LEU A 29 4.47 3.89 -12.43
CA LEU A 29 3.60 2.73 -12.61
C LEU A 29 2.19 3.13 -13.03
N ASP A 30 1.63 4.18 -12.46
CA ASP A 30 0.30 4.67 -12.84
C ASP A 30 0.21 5.17 -14.29
N ARG A 31 1.35 5.54 -14.91
CA ARG A 31 1.40 5.89 -16.34
C ARG A 31 1.50 4.68 -17.26
N HIS A 32 2.11 3.58 -16.81
CA HIS A 32 2.41 2.43 -17.68
C HIS A 32 1.46 1.26 -17.46
N LEU A 33 0.89 1.13 -16.27
CA LEU A 33 -0.08 0.10 -15.93
C LEU A 33 -1.48 0.66 -16.04
N SER A 34 -2.38 -0.13 -16.65
CA SER A 34 -3.79 0.23 -16.68
C SER A 34 -4.35 0.28 -15.26
N LYS A 35 -5.17 1.29 -14.96
CA LYS A 35 -5.86 1.36 -13.67
C LYS A 35 -6.73 0.11 -13.48
N THR A 36 -6.64 -0.48 -12.30
CA THR A 36 -7.54 -1.53 -11.84
C THR A 36 -8.97 -0.97 -11.80
N ARG A 37 -9.77 -1.27 -12.83
CA ARG A 37 -11.14 -0.77 -12.94
C ARG A 37 -11.93 -1.19 -11.69
N CYS A 38 -12.59 -0.24 -11.04
CA CYS A 38 -13.39 -0.38 -9.79
C CYS A 38 -12.66 -0.32 -8.43
N HIS A 39 -11.34 -0.10 -8.36
CA HIS A 39 -10.65 0.02 -7.07
C HIS A 39 -10.27 1.46 -6.73
N LYS A 40 -10.32 1.79 -5.44
CA LYS A 40 -9.86 3.08 -4.91
C LYS A 40 -8.34 3.26 -5.02
N VAL A 41 -7.62 2.14 -5.02
CA VAL A 41 -6.15 2.07 -5.04
C VAL A 41 -5.65 2.06 -6.49
N SER A 42 -4.68 2.92 -6.80
CA SER A 42 -4.00 2.89 -8.10
C SER A 42 -2.98 1.75 -8.20
N SER A 43 -2.55 1.39 -9.41
CA SER A 43 -1.56 0.34 -9.62
C SER A 43 -0.22 0.70 -8.95
N GLY A 44 0.19 1.96 -9.00
CA GLY A 44 1.37 2.46 -8.30
C GLY A 44 1.24 2.42 -6.78
N GLN A 45 0.07 2.76 -6.23
CA GLN A 45 -0.20 2.64 -4.79
C GLN A 45 -0.18 1.19 -4.32
N ALA A 46 -0.78 0.29 -5.09
CA ALA A 46 -0.74 -1.14 -4.82
C ALA A 46 0.71 -1.68 -4.86
N ALA A 47 1.53 -1.21 -5.81
CA ALA A 47 2.93 -1.62 -5.90
C ALA A 47 3.74 -1.10 -4.71
N LYS A 48 3.50 0.14 -4.29
CA LYS A 48 4.09 0.68 -3.06
C LYS A 48 3.73 -0.18 -1.84
N ALA A 49 2.47 -0.62 -1.74
CA ALA A 49 2.04 -1.52 -0.68
C ALA A 49 2.79 -2.87 -0.73
N VAL A 50 2.95 -3.47 -1.92
CA VAL A 50 3.72 -4.72 -2.10
C VAL A 50 5.18 -4.54 -1.69
N ILE A 51 5.81 -3.43 -2.05
CA ILE A 51 7.20 -3.13 -1.64
C ILE A 51 7.32 -3.02 -0.11
N LEU A 52 6.40 -2.31 0.53
CA LEU A 52 6.40 -2.16 1.99
C LEU A 52 6.20 -3.51 2.69
N ASN A 53 5.27 -4.33 2.20
CA ASN A 53 5.04 -5.66 2.73
C ASN A 53 6.25 -6.59 2.52
N GLY A 54 6.80 -6.63 1.30
CA GLY A 54 7.95 -7.48 0.95
C GLY A 54 9.23 -7.11 1.71
N LEU A 55 9.46 -5.82 1.96
CA LEU A 55 10.60 -5.34 2.78
C LEU A 55 10.29 -5.33 4.29
N GLY A 56 9.07 -5.69 4.68
CA GLY A 56 8.67 -5.91 6.07
C GLY A 56 9.07 -7.28 6.63
N PHE A 57 9.65 -8.15 5.80
CA PHE A 57 9.99 -9.54 6.15
C PHE A 57 8.79 -10.34 6.68
N VAL A 58 7.64 -10.19 6.03
CA VAL A 58 6.42 -10.92 6.38
C VAL A 58 6.01 -11.81 5.21
N GLU A 59 6.39 -13.10 5.27
CA GLU A 59 5.83 -14.12 4.38
C GLU A 59 4.37 -14.41 4.77
N ARG A 60 3.45 -13.57 4.30
CA ARG A 60 2.00 -13.77 4.48
C ARG A 60 1.33 -14.08 3.15
N ARG A 61 0.26 -14.88 3.22
CA ARG A 61 -0.61 -15.16 2.06
C ARG A 61 -1.34 -13.89 1.64
N LEU A 62 -1.63 -13.75 0.34
CA LEU A 62 -2.25 -12.54 -0.23
C LEU A 62 -3.58 -12.13 0.43
N TYR A 63 -4.41 -13.08 0.89
CA TYR A 63 -5.68 -12.74 1.55
C TYR A 63 -5.48 -12.10 2.95
N LEU A 64 -4.29 -12.21 3.56
CA LEU A 64 -3.92 -11.55 4.83
C LEU A 64 -3.20 -10.21 4.59
N PHE A 65 -3.17 -9.72 3.35
CA PHE A 65 -2.37 -8.54 3.00
C PHE A 65 -2.87 -7.27 3.69
N HIS A 66 -4.19 -7.09 3.81
CA HIS A 66 -4.76 -5.93 4.51
C HIS A 66 -4.39 -5.91 6.00
N GLU A 67 -4.28 -7.06 6.67
CA GLU A 67 -3.90 -7.15 8.09
C GLU A 67 -2.51 -6.59 8.38
N PHE A 68 -1.59 -6.66 7.40
CA PHE A 68 -0.26 -6.05 7.52
C PHE A 68 -0.36 -4.52 7.72
N PHE A 69 -1.38 -3.90 7.16
CA PHE A 69 -1.60 -2.46 7.16
C PHE A 69 -2.44 -1.96 8.34
N GLU A 70 -3.11 -2.84 9.09
CA GLU A 70 -4.00 -2.45 10.20
C GLU A 70 -3.26 -1.73 11.34
N ASN A 71 -2.02 -2.13 11.63
CA ASN A 71 -1.22 -1.53 12.70
C ASN A 71 -0.21 -0.49 12.18
N LEU A 72 -0.33 -0.10 10.90
CA LEU A 72 0.53 0.88 10.26
C LEU A 72 -0.28 2.14 9.91
N PRO A 73 0.37 3.31 9.83
CA PRO A 73 -0.28 4.54 9.38
C PRO A 73 -0.50 4.48 7.85
N THR A 74 -1.47 3.67 7.42
CA THR A 74 -1.70 3.28 6.03
C THR A 74 -1.95 4.47 5.12
N GLU A 75 -2.80 5.41 5.55
CA GLU A 75 -3.07 6.62 4.79
C GLU A 75 -1.79 7.43 4.55
N ARG A 76 -0.91 7.51 5.55
CA ARG A 76 0.36 8.23 5.45
C ARG A 76 1.39 7.50 4.58
N LEU A 77 1.38 6.16 4.61
CA LEU A 77 2.34 5.35 3.86
C LEU A 77 1.95 5.18 2.40
N ILE A 78 0.66 5.04 2.10
CA ILE A 78 0.17 4.67 0.76
C ILE A 78 -0.43 5.86 0.02
N GLY A 79 -1.20 6.71 0.71
CA GLY A 79 -1.83 7.87 0.13
C GLY A 79 -3.15 8.23 0.83
N SER A 80 -3.57 9.48 0.69
CA SER A 80 -4.76 10.00 1.36
C SER A 80 -6.02 9.21 0.98
N GLY A 81 -6.86 8.94 1.99
CA GLY A 81 -8.07 8.15 1.87
C GLY A 81 -7.85 6.65 1.65
N ILE A 82 -6.62 6.14 1.64
CA ILE A 82 -6.37 4.70 1.58
C ILE A 82 -6.42 4.11 2.99
N GLU A 83 -7.19 3.03 3.12
CA GLU A 83 -7.42 2.30 4.37
C GLU A 83 -6.97 0.85 4.15
N PRO A 84 -6.61 0.12 5.23
CA PRO A 84 -6.09 -1.25 5.12
C PRO A 84 -6.96 -2.17 4.26
N HIS A 85 -8.29 -2.14 4.43
CA HIS A 85 -9.23 -3.01 3.70
C HIS A 85 -9.28 -2.75 2.19
N HIS A 86 -8.82 -1.58 1.72
CA HIS A 86 -8.67 -1.30 0.29
C HIS A 86 -7.48 -2.06 -0.32
N LEU A 87 -6.53 -2.54 0.49
CA LEU A 87 -5.36 -3.32 0.09
C LEU A 87 -5.63 -4.82 0.24
N ASN A 88 -6.61 -5.32 -0.53
CA ASN A 88 -7.01 -6.73 -0.53
C ASN A 88 -6.37 -7.53 -1.68
N ASP A 89 -6.55 -8.85 -1.62
CA ASP A 89 -5.99 -9.81 -2.57
C ASP A 89 -6.43 -9.59 -4.02
N ASP A 90 -7.63 -9.09 -4.29
CA ASP A 90 -8.08 -8.76 -5.65
C ASP A 90 -7.27 -7.59 -6.24
N VAL A 91 -7.05 -6.53 -5.47
CA VAL A 91 -6.22 -5.38 -5.89
C VAL A 91 -4.78 -5.81 -6.16
N ILE A 92 -4.20 -6.57 -5.23
CA ILE A 92 -2.80 -7.00 -5.33
C ILE A 92 -2.63 -8.04 -6.44
N GLY A 93 -3.54 -8.99 -6.57
CA GLY A 93 -3.53 -10.01 -7.62
C GLY A 93 -3.56 -9.38 -9.02
N ARG A 94 -4.47 -8.43 -9.25
CA ARG A 94 -4.56 -7.73 -10.54
C ARG A 94 -3.34 -6.88 -10.87
N LEU A 95 -2.72 -6.27 -9.85
CA LEU A 95 -1.45 -5.59 -10.05
C LEU A 95 -0.40 -6.58 -10.54
N LEU A 96 -0.25 -7.71 -9.86
CA LEU A 96 0.74 -8.74 -10.21
C LEU A 96 0.49 -9.33 -11.60
N ASP A 97 -0.76 -9.52 -11.99
CA ASP A 97 -1.14 -9.95 -13.35
C ASP A 97 -0.79 -8.91 -14.43
N SER A 98 -0.60 -7.64 -14.04
CA SER A 98 -0.29 -6.54 -14.96
C SER A 98 1.20 -6.26 -15.12
N LEU A 99 2.07 -6.92 -14.34
CA LEU A 99 3.53 -6.77 -14.38
C LEU A 99 4.17 -7.76 -15.36
#